data_AF-A0A2D0JV44-F1
#
_entry.id   AF-A0A2D0JV44-F1
#
_cell.length_a   1.000
_cell.length_b   1.000
_cell.length_c   1.000
_cell.angle_alpha   90.00
_cell.angle_beta   90.00
_cell.angle_gamma   90.00
#
_symmetry.space_group_name_H-M   'P 1'
#
loop_
_entity.id
_entity.type
_entity.pdbx_description
1 polymer ?
#
loop_
_entity_poly.entity_id
_entity_poly.type
_entity_poly.pdbx_seq_one_letter_code
_entity_poly.pdbx_strand_id
1 'polypeptide(L)' 'MGAMREELDFYMHEASPELLKDRREYIEVCLMNRLAKDLEIMNTKYANDPRFTEIRESHTEGLNFFIKTGFKRRENK' A
#
# COMPACT_ATOMS: atom_id res chain seq x y z
N MET A 1 -13.40 -0.15 -9.30
CA MET A 1 -12.23 -0.77 -8.63
C MET A 1 -11.05 0.22 -8.50
N GLY A 2 -11.26 1.54 -8.40
CA GLY A 2 -10.16 2.55 -8.48
C GLY A 2 -9.63 3.10 -7.15
N ALA A 3 -10.44 3.08 -6.08
CA ALA A 3 -10.14 3.86 -4.87
C ALA A 3 -8.78 3.54 -4.19
N MET A 4 -8.34 2.28 -4.21
CA MET A 4 -7.05 1.92 -3.59
C MET A 4 -5.87 2.38 -4.45
N ARG A 5 -5.97 2.26 -5.77
CA ARG A 5 -4.91 2.68 -6.70
C ARG A 5 -4.77 4.20 -6.69
N GLU A 6 -5.89 4.91 -6.74
CA GLU A 6 -5.94 6.37 -6.64
C GLU A 6 -5.37 6.87 -5.30
N GLU A 7 -5.68 6.19 -4.19
CA GLU A 7 -5.11 6.52 -2.88
C GLU A 7 -3.59 6.30 -2.83
N LEU A 8 -3.09 5.23 -3.42
CA LEU A 8 -1.64 4.98 -3.50
C LEU A 8 -0.94 6.00 -4.39
N ASP A 9 -1.46 6.27 -5.58
CA ASP A 9 -0.90 7.26 -6.51
C ASP A 9 -0.81 8.64 -5.83
N PHE A 10 -1.87 9.06 -5.13
CA PHE A 10 -1.88 10.29 -4.36
C PHE A 10 -0.74 10.31 -3.32
N TYR A 11 -0.64 9.31 -2.46
CA TYR A 11 0.41 9.30 -1.42
C TYR A 11 1.83 9.14 -1.97
N MET A 12 2.00 8.49 -3.11
CA MET A 12 3.32 8.25 -3.71
C MET A 12 3.83 9.43 -4.54
N HIS A 13 2.93 10.19 -5.17
CA HIS A 13 3.31 11.18 -6.18
C HIS A 13 2.80 12.59 -5.92
N GLU A 14 1.69 12.76 -5.20
CA GLU A 14 1.03 14.05 -5.04
C GLU A 14 1.07 14.59 -3.60
N ALA A 15 1.10 13.71 -2.60
CA ALA A 15 1.10 14.10 -1.21
C ALA A 15 2.40 14.81 -0.82
N SER A 16 2.28 15.97 -0.15
CA SER A 16 3.43 16.68 0.37
C SER A 16 4.09 15.90 1.53
N PRO A 17 5.39 16.13 1.81
CA PRO A 17 6.06 15.53 2.96
C PRO A 17 5.36 15.81 4.30
N GLU A 18 4.79 17.01 4.47
CA GLU A 18 4.04 17.40 5.66
C GLU A 18 2.77 16.56 5.79
N LEU A 19 2.01 16.41 4.69
CA LEU A 19 0.80 15.58 4.69
C LEU A 19 1.13 14.11 4.99
N LEU A 20 2.22 13.59 4.42
CA LEU A 20 2.71 12.24 4.70
C LEU A 20 3.05 12.04 6.17
N LYS A 21 3.64 13.06 6.82
CA LYS A 21 3.91 13.04 8.26
C LYS A 21 2.63 13.09 9.08
N ASP A 22 1.69 13.95 8.73
CA ASP A 22 0.40 14.09 9.42
C ASP A 22 -0.46 12.81 9.29
N ARG A 23 -0.34 12.10 8.17
CA ARG A 23 -1.03 10.83 7.91
C ARG A 23 -0.24 9.60 8.33
N ARG A 24 0.89 9.77 9.02
CA ARG A 24 1.81 8.66 9.34
C ARG A 24 1.13 7.49 10.05
N GLU A 25 0.31 7.76 11.05
CA GLU A 25 -0.39 6.69 11.77
C GLU A 25 -1.32 5.89 10.85
N TYR A 26 -2.12 6.59 10.04
CA TYR A 26 -2.99 5.96 9.06
C TYR A 26 -2.19 5.13 8.04
N ILE A 27 -1.09 5.67 7.52
CA ILE A 27 -0.24 4.97 6.56
C ILE A 27 0.33 3.69 7.19
N GLU A 28 0.92 3.79 8.38
CA GLU A 28 1.62 2.68 9.04
C GLU A 28 0.68 1.59 9.55
N VAL A 29 -0.51 1.97 10.02
CA VAL A 29 -1.45 1.05 10.69
C VAL A 29 -2.58 0.58 9.77
N CYS A 30 -3.08 1.43 8.88
CA CYS A 30 -4.19 1.07 8.00
C CYS A 30 -3.68 0.68 6.62
N LEU A 31 -3.03 1.62 5.92
CA LEU A 31 -2.70 1.46 4.51
C LEU A 31 -1.68 0.34 4.28
N MET A 32 -0.56 0.35 5.01
CA MET A 32 0.49 -0.67 4.88
C MET A 32 -0.01 -2.07 5.29
N ASN A 33 -0.88 -2.19 6.30
CA ASN A 33 -1.46 -3.48 6.68
C ASN A 33 -2.43 -4.01 5.62
N ARG A 34 -3.27 -3.12 5.07
CA ARG A 34 -4.18 -3.48 3.98
C ARG A 34 -3.40 -3.97 2.76
N LEU A 35 -2.38 -3.21 2.33
CA LEU A 35 -1.52 -3.60 1.21
C LEU A 35 -0.90 -4.98 1.40
N ALA A 36 -0.32 -5.24 2.58
CA ALA A 36 0.31 -6.51 2.86
C ALA A 36 -0.68 -7.68 2.86
N LYS A 37 -1.88 -7.48 3.44
CA LYS A 37 -2.94 -8.50 3.47
C LYS A 37 -3.49 -8.78 2.08
N ASP A 38 -3.73 -7.75 1.28
CA ASP A 38 -4.24 -7.90 -0.08
C ASP A 38 -3.20 -8.61 -0.96
N LEU A 39 -1.90 -8.32 -0.79
CA LEU A 39 -0.82 -9.07 -1.45
C LEU A 39 -0.77 -10.53 -1.01
N GLU A 40 -0.90 -10.82 0.27
CA GLU A 40 -0.95 -12.20 0.78
C GLU A 40 -2.11 -12.98 0.13
N ILE A 41 -3.30 -12.38 0.08
CA ILE A 41 -4.48 -12.98 -0.56
C ILE A 41 -4.22 -13.21 -2.06
N MET A 42 -3.68 -12.22 -2.76
CA MET A 42 -3.39 -12.32 -4.21
C MET A 42 -2.30 -13.35 -4.50
N ASN A 43 -1.31 -13.50 -3.63
CA ASN A 43 -0.22 -14.46 -3.80
C ASN A 43 -0.62 -15.88 -3.41
N THR A 44 -1.65 -16.06 -2.58
CA THR A 44 -2.12 -17.38 -2.13
C THR A 44 -3.31 -17.89 -2.94
N LYS A 45 -4.36 -17.08 -3.09
CA LYS A 45 -5.63 -17.48 -3.74
C LYS A 45 -5.66 -17.21 -5.23
N TYR A 46 -4.92 -16.20 -5.69
CA TYR A 46 -4.95 -15.73 -7.08
C TYR A 46 -3.56 -15.73 -7.71
N ALA A 47 -2.66 -16.61 -7.24
CA ALA A 47 -1.25 -16.63 -7.63
C ALA A 47 -1.07 -16.64 -9.16
N ASN A 48 -1.83 -17.51 -9.83
CA ASN A 48 -1.77 -17.76 -11.28
C ASN A 48 -2.80 -16.96 -12.09
N ASP A 49 -3.53 -16.03 -11.46
CA ASP A 49 -4.54 -15.25 -12.15
C ASP A 49 -3.93 -13.94 -12.69
N PRO A 50 -3.75 -13.81 -14.02
CA PRO A 50 -3.08 -12.66 -14.62
C PRO A 50 -3.87 -11.35 -14.44
N ARG A 51 -5.16 -11.43 -14.09
CA ARG A 51 -5.99 -10.23 -13.82
C ARG A 51 -5.53 -9.48 -12.58
N PHE A 52 -4.79 -10.14 -11.69
CA PHE A 52 -4.26 -9.54 -10.47
C PHE A 52 -2.82 -9.06 -10.59
N THR A 53 -2.16 -9.26 -11.74
CA THR A 53 -0.75 -8.88 -11.93
C THR A 53 -0.55 -7.38 -11.69
N GLU A 54 -1.33 -6.52 -12.36
CA GLU A 54 -1.22 -5.07 -12.22
C GLU A 54 -1.49 -4.61 -10.77
N ILE A 55 -2.53 -5.17 -10.15
CA ILE A 55 -2.89 -4.82 -8.76
C ILE A 55 -1.78 -5.24 -7.79
N ARG A 56 -1.19 -6.42 -8.00
CA ARG A 56 -0.07 -6.94 -7.20
C ARG A 56 1.18 -6.07 -7.35
N GLU A 57 1.48 -5.62 -8.55
CA GLU A 57 2.58 -4.69 -8.81
C GLU A 57 2.36 -3.37 -8.08
N SER A 58 1.20 -2.71 -8.26
CA SER A 58 0.90 -1.45 -7.56
C SER A 58 0.96 -1.58 -6.03
N HIS A 59 0.46 -2.68 -5.47
CA HIS A 59 0.52 -2.89 -4.01
C HIS A 59 1.95 -3.10 -3.51
N THR A 60 2.77 -3.80 -4.30
CA THR A 60 4.18 -4.04 -4.00
C THR A 60 4.97 -2.74 -4.07
N GLU A 61 4.72 -1.92 -5.08
CA GLU A 61 5.33 -0.60 -5.26
C GLU A 61 4.97 0.34 -4.11
N GLY A 62 3.69 0.41 -3.73
CA GLY A 62 3.22 1.21 -2.60
C GLY A 62 3.90 0.83 -1.28
N LEU A 63 3.97 -0.47 -0.95
CA LEU A 63 4.69 -0.92 0.26
C LEU A 63 6.17 -0.54 0.22
N ASN A 64 6.83 -0.75 -0.92
CA ASN A 64 8.23 -0.42 -1.09
C ASN A 64 8.49 1.08 -0.95
N PHE A 65 7.60 1.92 -1.49
CA PHE A 65 7.67 3.36 -1.32
C PHE A 65 7.61 3.74 0.15
N PHE A 66 6.59 3.30 0.89
CA PHE A 66 6.44 3.66 2.30
C PHE A 66 7.63 3.18 3.15
N ILE A 67 8.14 1.98 2.91
CA ILE A 67 9.33 1.46 3.61
C ILE A 67 10.55 2.35 3.32
N LYS A 68 10.80 2.71 2.05
CA LYS A 68 11.92 3.58 1.65
C LYS A 68 11.81 4.98 2.23
N THR A 69 10.59 5.49 2.38
CA THR A 69 10.31 6.80 3.00
C THR A 69 10.36 6.76 4.54
N GLY A 70 10.66 5.59 5.12
CA GLY A 70 10.89 5.43 6.56
C GLY A 70 9.63 5.15 7.38
N PHE A 71 8.50 4.86 6.72
CA PHE A 71 7.31 4.34 7.40
C PHE A 71 7.52 2.87 7.79
N LYS A 72 6.94 2.48 8.92
CA LYS A 72 7.02 1.11 9.42
C LYS A 72 5.63 0.56 9.61
N ARG A 73 5.35 -0.59 9.00
CA ARG A 73 4.08 -1.30 9.21
C ARG A 73 3.92 -1.61 10.71
N ARG A 74 2.81 -1.17 11.29
CA ARG A 74 2.46 -1.41 12.70
C ARG A 74 1.12 -2.11 12.77
N GLU A 75 1.05 -3.22 13.47
CA GLU A 75 -0.24 -3.88 13.73
C GLU A 75 -1.02 -3.08 14.78
N ASN A 76 -2.34 -2.97 14.60
CA ASN A 76 -3.20 -2.45 15.66
C ASN A 76 -3.15 -3.48 16.81
N LYS A 77 -2.67 -3.04 17.97
CA LYS A 77 -2.70 -3.84 19.20
C LYS A 77 -4.12 -3.99 19.73
#